data_AF-A0A7L3MKT0-F1
#
_entry.id   AF-A0A7L3MKT0-F1
#
_cell.length_a   1.000
_cell.length_b   1.000
_cell.length_c   1.000
_cell.angle_alpha   90.00
_cell.angle_beta   90.00
_cell.angle_gamma   90.00
#
_symmetry.space_group_name_H-M   'P 1'
#
loop_
_entity.id
_entity.type
_entity.pdbx_description
1 polymer ?
#
loop_
_entity_poly.entity_id
_entity_poly.type
_entity_poly.pdbx_seq_one_letter_code
_entity_poly.pdbx_strand_id
1 'polypeptide(L)'
;GGGGGAAMADGEGLVSVDYEVHGKVQGVFFRKYTQGEAKKLGLVGWVQNTSHGTVQGQIQGPTARVRELQEWLRKIGSPQSRISRA
;
A
#
# COMPACT_ATOMS: atom_id res chain seq x y z
N GLY A 1 -26.83 10.28 2.24
CA GLY A 1 -25.45 10.56 2.68
C GLY A 1 -25.17 9.68 3.87
N GLY A 2 -24.33 8.66 3.71
CA GLY A 2 -24.00 7.72 4.79
C GLY A 2 -22.65 8.12 5.38
N GLY A 3 -22.69 8.52 6.65
CA GLY A 3 -21.54 8.92 7.44
C GLY A 3 -20.52 7.79 7.64
N GLY A 4 -19.27 8.21 7.78
CA GLY A 4 -18.13 7.36 8.09
C GLY A 4 -16.90 8.23 8.25
N GLY A 5 -16.96 9.18 9.19
CA GLY A 5 -15.77 9.88 9.66
C GLY A 5 -14.87 8.86 10.35
N ALA A 6 -13.99 8.22 9.57
CA ALA A 6 -12.96 7.36 10.10
C ALA A 6 -12.14 8.19 11.09
N ALA A 7 -12.13 7.73 12.33
CA ALA A 7 -11.54 8.40 13.48
C ALA A 7 -10.13 8.90 13.15
N MET A 8 -10.01 10.21 12.96
CA MET A 8 -8.74 10.93 12.95
C MET A 8 -8.26 11.01 14.40
N ALA A 9 -7.69 9.92 14.91
CA ALA A 9 -6.97 9.93 16.17
C ALA A 9 -5.99 8.76 16.20
N ASP A 10 -4.76 9.02 15.78
CA ASP A 10 -3.58 8.64 16.58
C ASP A 10 -2.42 9.58 16.22
N GLY A 11 -2.26 10.64 17.02
CA GLY A 11 -1.02 11.35 17.38
C GLY A 11 -0.01 11.87 16.34
N GLU A 12 0.04 11.40 15.10
CA GLU A 12 1.11 11.70 14.15
C GLU A 12 0.54 12.16 12.81
N GLY A 13 1.17 13.19 12.23
CA GLY A 13 0.70 13.88 11.03
C GLY A 13 0.37 12.95 9.87
N LEU A 14 -0.47 13.46 8.96
CA LEU A 14 -0.70 12.81 7.67
C LEU A 14 0.60 12.88 6.86
N VAL A 15 1.00 11.73 6.31
CA VAL A 15 2.16 11.62 5.44
C VAL A 15 1.74 11.07 4.09
N SER A 16 2.48 11.45 3.04
CA SER A 16 2.39 10.89 1.72
C SER A 16 3.73 10.24 1.40
N VAL A 17 3.71 8.99 0.97
CA VAL A 17 4.92 8.24 0.64
C VAL A 17 4.74 7.53 -0.70
N ASP A 18 5.70 7.75 -1.59
CA ASP A 18 5.85 6.99 -2.82
C ASP A 18 6.64 5.70 -2.54
N TYR A 19 6.27 4.61 -3.19
CA TYR A 19 6.93 3.30 -3.04
C TYR A 19 7.10 2.62 -4.39
N GLU A 20 8.11 1.77 -4.48
CA GLU A 20 8.34 0.89 -5.62
C GLU A 20 8.79 -0.50 -5.17
N VAL A 21 7.99 -1.51 -5.49
CA VAL A 21 8.24 -2.91 -5.16
C VAL A 21 8.83 -3.63 -6.37
N HIS A 22 10.01 -4.21 -6.18
CA HIS A 22 10.72 -5.04 -7.13
C HIS A 22 10.57 -6.52 -6.81
N GLY A 23 10.51 -7.35 -7.85
CA GLY A 23 10.49 -8.81 -7.73
C GLY A 23 9.46 -9.46 -8.64
N LYS A 24 8.96 -10.63 -8.28
CA LYS A 24 7.84 -11.29 -8.97
C LYS A 24 6.52 -10.68 -8.48
N VAL A 25 6.19 -9.50 -8.97
CA VAL A 25 5.02 -8.70 -8.51
C VAL A 25 3.97 -8.45 -9.59
N GLN A 26 4.28 -8.74 -10.86
CA GLN A 26 3.32 -8.69 -11.96
C GLN A 26 2.71 -10.07 -12.24
N GLY A 27 1.46 -10.10 -12.73
CA GLY A 27 0.73 -11.35 -12.99
C GLY A 27 0.23 -12.10 -11.74
N VAL A 28 0.45 -11.55 -10.54
CA VAL A 28 0.12 -12.21 -9.26
C VAL A 28 -0.94 -11.45 -8.46
N PHE A 29 -1.77 -10.64 -9.11
CA PHE A 29 -2.80 -9.83 -8.46
C PHE A 29 -2.30 -8.86 -7.37
N PHE A 30 -1.01 -8.51 -7.35
CA PHE A 30 -0.38 -7.68 -6.30
C PHE A 30 -1.15 -6.37 -6.04
N ARG A 31 -1.57 -5.68 -7.12
CA ARG A 31 -2.39 -4.46 -7.05
C ARG A 31 -3.71 -4.65 -6.30
N LYS A 32 -4.40 -5.78 -6.52
CA LYS A 32 -5.69 -6.07 -5.87
C LYS A 32 -5.52 -6.27 -4.37
N TYR A 33 -4.49 -7.01 -3.97
CA TYR A 33 -4.17 -7.22 -2.55
C TYR A 33 -3.75 -5.91 -1.88
N THR A 34 -2.88 -5.14 -2.53
CA THR A 34 -2.42 -3.83 -2.05
C THR A 34 -3.59 -2.87 -1.83
N GLN A 35 -4.51 -2.78 -2.79
CA GLN A 35 -5.71 -1.94 -2.65
C GLN A 35 -6.62 -2.42 -1.50
N GLY A 36 -6.77 -3.74 -1.33
CA GLY A 36 -7.54 -4.32 -0.24
C GLY A 36 -6.96 -3.96 1.12
N GLU A 37 -5.64 -4.06 1.28
CA GLU A 37 -4.95 -3.75 2.53
C GLU A 37 -4.98 -2.25 2.85
N ALA A 38 -4.72 -1.40 1.86
CA ALA A 38 -4.83 0.05 2.01
C ALA A 38 -6.24 0.47 2.48
N LYS A 39 -7.29 -0.13 1.91
CA LYS A 39 -8.68 0.13 2.33
C LYS A 39 -8.96 -0.31 3.77
N LYS A 40 -8.43 -1.45 4.22
CA LYS A 40 -8.58 -1.91 5.61
C LYS A 40 -7.92 -0.95 6.60
N LEU A 41 -6.77 -0.40 6.23
CA LEU A 41 -6.02 0.57 7.04
C LEU A 41 -6.56 2.01 6.94
N GLY A 42 -7.59 2.25 6.11
CA GLY A 42 -8.15 3.59 5.90
C GLY A 42 -7.22 4.53 5.13
N LEU A 43 -6.30 3.99 4.34
CA LEU A 43 -5.34 4.73 3.54
C LEU A 43 -5.90 5.06 2.15
N VAL A 44 -5.42 6.16 1.57
CA VAL A 44 -5.75 6.57 0.20
C VAL A 44 -4.50 6.60 -0.67
N GLY A 45 -4.66 6.57 -1.99
CA GLY A 45 -3.53 6.57 -2.92
C GLY A 45 -3.80 5.82 -4.21
N TRP A 46 -2.72 5.43 -4.89
CA TRP A 46 -2.78 4.70 -6.16
C TRP A 46 -1.69 3.63 -6.24
N VAL A 47 -1.89 2.65 -7.12
CA VAL A 47 -0.95 1.55 -7.38
C VAL A 47 -0.98 1.16 -8.85
N GLN A 48 0.20 1.02 -9.47
CA GLN A 48 0.36 0.75 -10.89
C GLN A 48 1.54 -0.19 -11.16
N ASN A 49 1.41 -1.02 -12.20
CA ASN A 49 2.53 -1.79 -12.73
C ASN A 49 3.43 -0.89 -13.59
N THR A 50 4.75 -1.03 -13.48
CA THR A 50 5.69 -0.32 -14.35
C THR A 50 6.08 -1.18 -15.56
N SER A 51 6.65 -0.54 -16.59
CA SER A 51 7.22 -1.25 -17.75
C SER A 51 8.47 -2.06 -17.40
N HIS A 52 9.09 -1.79 -16.24
CA HIS A 52 10.30 -2.48 -15.75
C HIS A 52 10.01 -3.77 -14.99
N GLY A 53 8.74 -4.22 -14.94
CA GLY A 53 8.36 -5.42 -14.19
C GLY A 53 8.12 -5.18 -12.69
N THR A 54 8.12 -3.92 -12.24
CA THR A 54 7.89 -3.54 -10.83
C THR A 54 6.44 -3.08 -10.61
N VAL A 55 6.08 -2.83 -9.35
CA VAL A 55 4.83 -2.17 -8.96
C VAL A 55 5.17 -0.93 -8.17
N GLN A 56 4.69 0.22 -8.60
CA GLN A 56 4.86 1.49 -7.90
C GLN A 56 3.52 2.05 -7.44
N GLY A 57 3.56 3.00 -6.50
CA GLY A 57 2.39 3.71 -6.09
C GLY A 57 2.69 4.81 -5.08
N GLN A 58 1.63 5.48 -4.67
CA GLN A 58 1.66 6.44 -3.58
C GLN A 58 0.60 6.07 -2.56
N ILE A 59 0.94 6.21 -1.27
CA ILE A 59 0.03 5.99 -0.15
C ILE A 59 0.03 7.23 0.73
N GLN A 60 -1.15 7.65 1.16
CA GLN A 60 -1.36 8.79 2.03
C GLN A 60 -2.28 8.43 3.17
N GLY A 61 -1.96 8.93 4.37
CA GLY A 61 -2.76 8.73 5.57
C GLY A 61 -1.96 8.95 6.85
N PRO A 62 -2.48 8.53 8.01
CA PRO A 62 -1.78 8.64 9.28
C PRO A 62 -0.46 7.88 9.26
N THR A 63 0.60 8.47 9.83
CA THR A 63 1.97 7.92 9.81
C THR A 63 2.04 6.46 10.26
N ALA A 64 1.36 6.12 11.35
CA ALA A 64 1.30 4.74 11.86
C ALA A 64 0.73 3.76 10.82
N ARG A 65 -0.40 4.11 10.20
CA ARG A 65 -1.08 3.29 9.19
C ARG A 65 -0.26 3.14 7.92
N VAL A 66 0.38 4.23 7.48
CA VAL A 66 1.28 4.22 6.32
C VAL A 66 2.45 3.25 6.58
N ARG A 67 3.05 3.30 7.77
CA ARG A 67 4.12 2.36 8.16
C ARG A 67 3.65 0.90 8.15
N GLU A 68 2.44 0.62 8.65
CA GLU A 68 1.86 -0.73 8.59
C GLU A 68 1.77 -1.25 7.14
N LEU A 69 1.28 -0.41 6.21
CA LEU A 69 1.21 -0.80 4.80
C LEU A 69 2.60 -0.96 4.17
N GLN A 70 3.57 -0.13 4.53
CA GLN A 70 4.96 -0.27 4.06
C GLN A 70 5.58 -1.59 4.51
N GLU A 71 5.39 -2.00 5.77
CA GLU A 71 5.85 -3.29 6.25
C GLU A 71 5.17 -4.46 5.52
N TRP A 72 3.87 -4.34 5.26
CA TRP A 72 3.13 -5.32 4.49
C TRP A 72 3.65 -5.46 3.05
N LEU A 73 3.96 -4.34 2.38
CA LEU A 73 4.53 -4.30 1.03
C LEU A 73 5.94 -4.91 0.98
N ARG A 74 6.68 -4.90 2.08
CA ARG A 74 8.03 -5.49 2.20
C ARG A 74 8.01 -6.98 2.51
N LYS A 75 7.02 -7.46 3.28
CA LYS A 75 7.03 -8.82 3.86
C LYS A 75 5.97 -9.78 3.29
N ILE A 76 4.78 -9.28 2.98
CA ILE A 76 3.61 -10.13 2.69
C ILE A 76 3.23 -10.08 1.22
N GLY A 77 2.89 -8.89 0.70
CA GLY A 77 2.44 -8.73 -0.68
C GLY A 77 1.27 -9.66 -1.07
N SER A 78 1.25 -10.09 -2.33
CA SER A 78 0.33 -11.14 -2.78
C SER A 78 0.87 -12.54 -2.44
N PRO A 79 0.02 -13.54 -2.15
CA PRO A 79 0.45 -14.92 -1.85
C PRO A 79 1.37 -15.55 -2.89
N GLN A 80 1.25 -15.15 -4.16
CA GLN A 80 2.08 -15.66 -5.26
C GLN A 80 3.24 -14.72 -5.61
N SER A 81 3.37 -13.59 -4.91
CA SER A 81 4.43 -12.62 -5.16
C SER A 81 5.72 -13.00 -4.46
N ARG A 82 6.84 -12.58 -5.04
CA ARG A 82 8.15 -12.66 -4.40
C ARG A 82 8.79 -11.29 -4.42
N ILE A 83 8.82 -10.64 -3.26
CA ILE A 83 9.40 -9.30 -3.09
C ILE A 83 10.91 -9.44 -2.95
N SER A 84 11.66 -8.66 -3.73
CA SER A 84 13.12 -8.59 -3.68
C SER A 84 13.61 -7.29 -3.06
N ARG A 85 12.93 -6.18 -3.35
CA ARG A 85 13.19 -4.85 -2.79
C ARG A 85 11.88 -4.06 -2.75
N ALA A 86 11.70 -3.21 -1.74
CA ALA A 86 10.57 -2.28 -1.61
C ALA A 86 11.01 -1.05 -0.80
#